data_AF-L2GJF9-F1
#
_entry.id   AF-L2GJF9-F1
#
_cell.length_a   1.000
_cell.length_b   1.000
_cell.length_c   1.000
_cell.angle_alpha   90.00
_cell.angle_beta   90.00
_cell.angle_gamma   90.00
#
_symmetry.space_group_name_H-M   'P 1'
#
loop_
_entity.id
_entity.type
_entity.pdbx_description
1 polymer ?
#
loop_
_entity_poly.entity_id
_entity_poly.type
_entity_poly.pdbx_seq_one_letter_code
_entity_poly.pdbx_strand_id
1 'polypeptide(L)'
;MVNQNPTQKTQGSGIQSSFYNESSTFLRSKHLPRPHTQIFFNFILASPLNEVRAFFITVIKKKYPNVFYAYDSSSFCLLKCNRNLKKGQRYVVYGKLTKNRLYFLESLKEEEVDYKELCYMLL
;
A
#
# COMPACT_ATOMS: atom_id res chain seq x y z
N MET A 1 -50.17 -22.78 -17.04
CA MET A 1 -49.53 -21.91 -18.05
C MET A 1 -49.81 -20.45 -17.70
N VAL A 2 -48.88 -19.76 -17.03
CA VAL A 2 -48.69 -18.30 -17.10
C VAL A 2 -47.20 -18.04 -16.83
N ASN A 3 -46.56 -17.41 -17.81
CA ASN A 3 -45.20 -16.86 -17.81
C ASN A 3 -45.01 -15.81 -16.72
N GLN A 4 -43.88 -15.81 -16.00
CA GLN A 4 -43.18 -14.58 -15.59
C GLN A 4 -41.67 -14.84 -15.47
N ASN A 5 -40.92 -14.43 -16.50
CA ASN A 5 -39.51 -14.05 -16.37
C ASN A 5 -39.42 -12.74 -15.56
N PRO A 6 -38.39 -12.56 -14.74
CA PRO A 6 -37.88 -11.23 -14.45
C PRO A 6 -36.54 -11.03 -15.15
N THR A 7 -36.56 -10.17 -16.16
CA THR A 7 -35.40 -9.58 -16.81
C THR A 7 -34.74 -8.54 -15.90
N GLN A 8 -33.40 -8.51 -15.96
CA GLN A 8 -32.50 -7.40 -15.65
C GLN A 8 -32.31 -6.96 -14.19
N LYS A 9 -31.07 -7.10 -13.70
CA LYS A 9 -30.28 -5.94 -13.24
C LYS A 9 -28.81 -6.15 -13.60
N THR A 10 -28.35 -5.26 -14.45
CA THR A 10 -26.96 -4.99 -14.82
C THR A 10 -26.09 -4.97 -13.57
N GLN A 11 -25.23 -5.98 -13.40
CA GLN A 11 -24.15 -5.90 -12.42
C GLN A 11 -23.12 -4.93 -12.97
N GLY A 12 -23.26 -3.66 -12.59
CA GLY A 12 -22.16 -2.70 -12.66
C GLY A 12 -20.94 -3.35 -12.04
N SER A 13 -19.80 -3.23 -12.72
CA SER A 13 -18.49 -3.71 -12.30
C SER A 13 -18.03 -2.99 -11.04
N GLY A 14 -18.66 -3.32 -9.91
CA GLY A 14 -18.28 -2.89 -8.59
C GLY A 14 -17.00 -3.58 -8.20
N ILE A 15 -15.97 -2.80 -7.89
CA ILE A 15 -14.77 -3.26 -7.21
C ILE A 15 -15.24 -3.93 -5.93
N GLN A 16 -15.15 -5.26 -5.87
CA GLN A 16 -15.56 -6.03 -4.70
C GLN A 16 -14.44 -5.94 -3.68
N SER A 17 -14.52 -4.97 -2.78
CA SER A 17 -13.65 -4.89 -1.60
C SER A 17 -14.14 -5.88 -0.55
N SER A 18 -13.60 -7.10 -0.53
CA SER A 18 -13.87 -8.03 0.56
C SER A 18 -13.09 -7.58 1.80
N PHE A 19 -13.77 -6.93 2.75
CA PHE A 19 -13.25 -6.59 4.06
C PHE A 19 -13.12 -7.84 4.94
N TYR A 20 -12.12 -8.67 4.67
CA TYR A 20 -11.57 -9.55 5.70
C TYR A 20 -10.35 -8.85 6.32
N ASN A 21 -9.85 -9.34 7.44
CA ASN A 21 -8.65 -8.86 8.17
C ASN A 21 -7.39 -8.91 7.29
N GLU A 22 -7.35 -8.09 6.23
CA GLU A 22 -6.33 -8.11 5.21
C GLU A 22 -5.24 -7.12 5.63
N SER A 23 -4.08 -7.67 5.98
CA SER A 23 -2.84 -6.93 6.19
C SER A 23 -2.33 -6.26 4.90
N SER A 24 -2.98 -6.57 3.77
CA SER A 24 -2.73 -5.92 2.51
C SER A 24 -3.94 -5.85 1.58
N THR A 25 -4.15 -4.71 0.93
CA THR A 25 -5.07 -4.60 -0.21
C THR A 25 -4.33 -4.90 -1.51
N PHE A 26 -5.03 -5.42 -2.52
CA PHE A 26 -4.49 -5.54 -3.87
C PHE A 26 -5.41 -4.92 -4.92
N LEU A 27 -4.82 -4.28 -5.94
CA LEU A 27 -5.54 -3.81 -7.13
C LEU A 27 -5.25 -4.76 -8.30
N ARG A 28 -6.30 -5.22 -8.99
CA ARG A 28 -6.22 -5.99 -10.24
C ARG A 28 -6.74 -5.13 -11.39
N SER A 29 -5.88 -4.79 -12.35
CA SER A 29 -6.32 -4.17 -13.61
C SER A 29 -6.84 -5.24 -14.58
N LYS A 30 -7.90 -4.91 -15.33
CA LYS A 30 -8.46 -5.74 -16.42
C LYS A 30 -7.86 -5.42 -17.80
N HIS A 31 -7.06 -4.34 -17.91
CA HIS A 31 -6.58 -3.79 -19.17
C HIS A 31 -5.05 -3.84 -19.35
N LEU A 32 -4.33 -4.53 -18.46
CA LEU A 32 -2.90 -4.73 -18.64
C LEU A 32 -2.63 -5.81 -19.73
N PRO A 33 -1.67 -5.58 -20.65
CA PRO A 33 -1.25 -6.56 -21.66
C PRO A 33 -0.55 -7.79 -21.05
N ARG A 34 -0.32 -7.80 -19.73
CA ARG A 34 0.16 -8.97 -18.99
C ARG A 34 -0.89 -9.35 -17.94
N PRO A 35 -1.38 -10.60 -17.96
CA PRO A 35 -2.22 -11.07 -16.87
C PRO A 35 -1.36 -11.10 -15.60
N HIS A 36 -1.88 -10.55 -14.50
CA HIS A 36 -1.37 -10.73 -13.12
C HIS A 36 -0.37 -9.72 -12.51
N THR A 37 -0.35 -8.43 -12.88
CA THR A 37 0.29 -7.45 -11.97
C THR A 37 -0.61 -7.23 -10.75
N GLN A 38 -0.22 -7.76 -9.59
CA GLN A 38 -0.86 -7.52 -8.29
C GLN A 38 0.00 -6.54 -7.48
N ILE A 39 -0.55 -5.37 -7.15
CA ILE A 39 0.11 -4.43 -6.24
C ILE A 39 -0.31 -4.80 -4.81
N PHE A 40 0.60 -5.28 -3.97
CA PHE A 40 0.31 -5.56 -2.56
C PHE A 40 0.61 -4.32 -1.71
N PHE A 41 -0.43 -3.75 -1.08
CA PHE A 41 -0.30 -2.63 -0.15
C PHE A 41 -0.17 -3.16 1.28
N ASN A 42 1.02 -3.27 1.87
CA ASN A 42 1.11 -3.68 3.28
C ASN A 42 0.85 -2.48 4.20
N PHE A 43 0.03 -2.70 5.24
CA PHE A 43 -0.25 -1.69 6.25
C PHE A 43 0.57 -1.91 7.52
N ILE A 44 1.15 -0.85 8.08
CA ILE A 44 1.96 -0.88 9.31
C ILE A 44 1.20 -1.56 10.45
N LEU A 45 -0.07 -1.21 10.66
CA LEU A 45 -0.84 -1.71 11.80
C LEU A 45 -1.06 -3.23 11.76
N ALA A 46 -1.22 -3.79 10.56
CA ALA A 46 -1.59 -5.18 10.32
C ALA A 46 -0.46 -6.05 9.76
N SER A 47 0.70 -5.46 9.44
CA SER A 47 1.86 -6.20 8.92
C SER A 47 2.51 -7.04 10.02
N PRO A 48 2.94 -8.28 9.71
CA PRO A 48 3.78 -9.04 10.61
C PRO A 48 5.07 -8.29 10.91
N LEU A 49 5.56 -8.47 12.13
CA LEU A 49 6.84 -7.94 12.56
C LEU A 49 7.95 -8.84 12.03
N ASN A 50 9.11 -8.23 11.82
CA ASN A 50 10.34 -8.88 11.41
C ASN A 50 10.35 -9.51 10.01
N GLU A 51 9.35 -9.21 9.16
CA GLU A 51 9.31 -9.63 7.76
C GLU A 51 9.59 -8.46 6.82
N VAL A 52 10.26 -8.74 5.71
CA VAL A 52 10.48 -7.74 4.65
C VAL A 52 9.22 -7.63 3.81
N ARG A 53 8.61 -6.44 3.82
CA ARG A 53 7.42 -6.13 3.04
C ARG A 53 7.53 -4.75 2.41
N ALA A 54 6.67 -4.49 1.43
CA ALA A 54 6.58 -3.20 0.75
C ALA A 54 5.46 -2.34 1.37
N PHE A 55 5.80 -1.12 1.78
CA PHE A 55 4.91 -0.18 2.43
C PHE A 55 4.85 1.14 1.65
N PHE A 56 3.67 1.75 1.56
CA PHE A 56 3.51 3.09 1.02
C PHE A 56 3.58 4.12 2.15
N ILE A 57 4.73 4.75 2.28
CA ILE A 57 5.06 5.60 3.43
C ILE A 57 5.14 7.06 3.01
N THR A 58 4.42 7.91 3.74
CA THR A 58 4.48 9.37 3.59
C THR A 58 5.39 9.96 4.66
N VAL A 59 6.37 10.77 4.25
CA VAL A 59 7.36 11.37 5.16
C VAL A 59 6.83 12.67 5.76
N ILE A 60 6.82 12.77 7.08
CA ILE A 60 6.33 13.96 7.81
C ILE A 60 7.47 14.96 8.02
N LYS A 61 8.57 14.52 8.65
CA LYS A 61 9.76 15.33 8.91
C LYS A 61 10.92 14.45 9.36
N LYS A 62 12.15 14.93 9.18
CA LYS A 62 13.35 14.32 9.75
C LYS A 62 13.34 14.48 11.27
N LYS A 63 13.68 13.42 12.00
CA LYS A 63 13.80 13.43 13.47
C LYS A 63 15.25 13.62 13.90
N TYR A 64 16.15 12.79 13.37
CA TYR A 64 17.60 12.84 13.56
C TYR A 64 18.27 12.20 12.31
N PRO A 65 19.61 12.15 12.20
CA PRO A 65 20.26 11.56 11.04
C PRO A 65 19.69 10.17 10.72
N ASN A 66 19.33 9.96 9.45
CA ASN A 66 18.81 8.71 8.92
C ASN A 66 17.49 8.21 9.55
N VAL A 67 16.78 9.04 10.32
CA VAL A 67 15.45 8.69 10.87
C VAL A 67 14.42 9.78 10.67
N PHE A 68 13.23 9.36 10.25
CA PHE A 68 12.12 10.22 9.88
C PHE A 68 10.86 9.83 10.64
N TYR A 69 10.04 10.81 10.99
CA TYR A 69 8.64 10.57 11.31
C TYR A 69 7.89 10.34 10.00
N ALA A 70 7.12 9.27 9.93
CA ALA A 70 6.39 8.88 8.75
C ALA A 70 5.07 8.18 9.11
N TYR A 71 4.24 7.93 8.10
CA TYR A 71 2.98 7.22 8.28
C TYR A 71 2.52 6.55 7.00
N ASP A 72 1.69 5.54 7.14
CA ASP A 72 0.79 5.07 6.08
C ASP A 72 -0.67 5.37 6.47
N SER A 73 -1.64 4.89 5.70
CA SER A 73 -3.06 5.10 6.00
C SER A 73 -3.55 4.42 7.29
N SER A 74 -2.73 3.55 7.91
CA SER A 74 -3.10 2.77 9.10
C SER A 74 -2.47 3.30 10.39
N SER A 75 -1.23 3.78 10.35
CA SER A 75 -0.49 4.15 11.56
C SER A 75 0.73 5.04 11.31
N PHE A 76 1.19 5.71 12.36
CA PHE A 76 2.46 6.42 12.39
C PHE A 76 3.63 5.46 12.69
N CYS A 77 4.79 5.74 12.10
CA CYS A 77 6.03 5.02 12.38
C CYS A 77 7.25 5.94 12.40
N LEU A 78 8.34 5.38 12.91
CA LEU A 78 9.69 5.89 12.67
C LEU A 78 10.30 5.11 11.51
N LEU A 79 10.70 5.82 10.47
CA LEU A 79 11.39 5.24 9.31
C LEU A 79 12.89 5.47 9.44
N LYS A 80 13.68 4.40 9.47
CA LYS A 80 15.15 4.45 9.42
C LYS A 80 15.64 4.10 8.03
N CYS A 81 16.41 4.99 7.42
CA CYS A 81 16.95 4.81 6.08
C CYS A 81 18.20 5.65 5.83
N ASN A 82 19.06 5.22 4.90
CA ASN A 82 20.33 5.90 4.60
C ASN A 82 20.17 7.08 3.64
N ARG A 83 18.99 7.25 3.03
CA ARG A 83 18.69 8.32 2.08
C ARG A 83 18.04 9.51 2.78
N ASN A 84 18.33 10.72 2.30
CA ASN A 84 17.65 11.92 2.78
C ASN A 84 16.30 12.10 2.05
N LEU A 85 15.21 11.62 2.67
CA LEU A 85 13.87 11.69 2.09
C LEU A 85 13.26 13.09 2.23
N LYS A 86 12.50 13.51 1.22
CA LYS A 86 11.80 14.81 1.20
C LYS A 86 10.52 14.76 2.04
N LYS A 87 10.29 15.80 2.84
CA LYS A 87 9.02 16.01 3.58
C LYS A 87 7.83 16.11 2.62
N GLY A 88 6.71 15.52 3.00
CA GLY A 88 5.45 15.53 2.25
C GLY A 88 5.42 14.56 1.07
N GLN A 89 6.55 13.93 0.73
CA GLN A 89 6.61 12.96 -0.36
C GLN A 89 6.27 11.55 0.12
N ARG A 90 5.72 10.76 -0.80
CA ARG A 90 5.36 9.36 -0.59
C ARG A 90 6.35 8.45 -1.30
N TYR A 91 6.75 7.40 -0.61
CA TYR A 91 7.72 6.43 -1.08
C TYR A 91 7.16 5.02 -0.95
N VAL A 92 7.52 4.15 -1.89
CA VAL A 92 7.49 2.70 -1.66
C VAL A 92 8.74 2.36 -0.86
N VAL A 93 8.54 1.84 0.34
CA VAL A 93 9.61 1.43 1.25
C VAL A 93 9.57 -0.08 1.38
N TYR A 94 10.64 -0.74 0.94
CA TYR A 94 10.86 -2.15 1.17
C TYR A 94 11.65 -2.27 2.46
N GLY A 95 11.04 -2.86 3.49
CA GLY A 95 11.66 -2.83 4.82
C GLY A 95 11.06 -3.82 5.78
N LYS A 96 11.69 -3.86 6.96
CA LYS A 96 11.33 -4.73 8.06
C LYS A 96 10.70 -3.90 9.17
N LEU A 97 9.49 -4.27 9.57
CA LEU A 97 8.81 -3.62 10.67
C LEU A 97 9.23 -4.26 12.00
N THR A 98 9.66 -3.44 12.95
CA THR A 98 9.88 -3.86 14.34
C THR A 98 8.99 -3.04 15.27
N LYS A 99 8.74 -3.56 16.46
CA LYS A 99 7.88 -2.90 17.45
C LYS A 99 8.53 -2.99 18.82
N ASN A 100 8.92 -1.84 19.36
CA ASN A 100 9.10 -1.65 20.80
C ASN A 100 7.88 -0.89 21.33
N ARG A 101 7.98 0.44 21.53
CA ARG A 101 6.84 1.30 21.92
C ARG A 101 6.08 1.90 20.74
N LEU A 102 6.77 2.07 19.61
CA LEU A 102 6.24 2.58 18.35
C LEU A 102 6.66 1.61 17.24
N TYR A 103 5.96 1.68 16.11
CA TYR A 103 6.37 1.01 14.89
C TYR A 103 7.66 1.64 14.36
N PHE A 104 8.66 0.79 14.10
CA PHE A 104 9.94 1.20 13.55
C PHE A 104 10.18 0.42 12.26
N LEU A 105 10.21 1.14 11.15
CA LEU A 105 10.41 0.57 9.82
C LEU A 105 11.88 0.76 9.42
N GLU A 106 12.62 -0.34 9.38
CA GLU A 106 13.99 -0.36 8.88
C GLU A 106 13.96 -0.56 7.37
N SER A 107 14.38 0.46 6.62
CA SER A 107 14.39 0.41 5.18
C SER A 107 15.59 -0.37 4.63
N LEU A 108 15.31 -1.20 3.62
CA LEU A 108 16.29 -1.81 2.74
C LEU A 108 16.35 -1.07 1.38
N LYS A 109 15.22 -0.55 0.92
CA LYS A 109 15.12 0.21 -0.34
C LYS A 109 13.95 1.20 -0.29
N GLU A 110 14.15 2.38 -0.88
CA GLU A 110 13.15 3.44 -0.98
C GLU A 110 13.07 3.98 -2.41
N GLU A 111 11.86 3.98 -2.95
CA GLU A 111 11.55 4.51 -4.28
C GLU A 111 10.47 5.58 -4.13
N GLU A 112 10.65 6.74 -4.77
CA GLU A 112 9.61 7.76 -4.79
C GLU A 112 8.45 7.25 -5.65
N VAL A 113 7.21 7.42 -5.18
CA VAL A 113 6.04 6.93 -5.92
C VAL A 113 5.83 7.77 -7.17
N ASP A 114 5.98 7.17 -8.34
CA ASP A 114 5.52 7.75 -9.59
C ASP A 114 4.02 7.48 -9.77
N TYR A 115 3.20 8.47 -9.43
CA TYR A 115 1.75 8.37 -9.59
C TYR A 115 1.31 8.24 -11.05
N LYS A 116 2.07 8.79 -12.00
CA LYS A 116 1.74 8.69 -13.43
C LYS A 116 1.91 7.25 -13.90
N GLU A 117 3.03 6.62 -13.53
CA GLU A 117 3.27 5.21 -13.81
C GLU A 117 2.24 4.33 -13.09
N LEU A 118 1.94 4.62 -11.82
CA LEU A 118 0.96 3.86 -11.06
C LEU A 118 -0.44 3.95 -11.68
N CYS A 119 -0.87 5.14 -12.10
CA CYS A 119 -2.12 5.32 -12.83
C CYS A 119 -2.11 4.56 -14.17
N TYR A 120 -1.01 4.61 -14.92
CA TYR A 120 -0.87 3.87 -16.18
C TYR A 120 -0.92 2.35 -16.00
N MET A 121 -0.42 1.82 -14.88
CA MET A 121 -0.55 0.39 -14.57
C MET A 121 -1.98 -0.02 -14.20
N LEU A 122 -2.79 0.92 -13.71
CA LEU A 122 -4.11 0.65 -13.14
C LEU A 122 -5.27 0.90 -14.11
N LEU A 123 -5.13 1.89 -15.01
CA LEU A 123 -6.14 2.34 -15.98
C LEU A 123 -5.90 1.72 -17.35
#